data_AF-A0A1F9B3I4-F1
#
_entry.id   AF-A0A1F9B3I4-F1
#
_cell.length_a   1.000
_cell.length_b   1.000
_cell.length_c   1.000
_cell.angle_alpha   90.00
_cell.angle_beta   90.00
_cell.angle_gamma   90.00
#
_symmetry.space_group_name_H-M   'P 1'
#
loop_
_entity.id
_entity.type
_entity.pdbx_description
1 polymer ?
#
loop_
_entity_poly.entity_id
_entity_poly.type
_entity_poly.pdbx_seq_one_letter_code
_entity_poly.pdbx_strand_id
1 'polypeptide(L)'
;MVRLVIRGRVSEQGIETLPIDEEVTTDKIGKEIMAMRSAGDLIGRPYVPPPGTSLELMTVLRDAFARATKDPELREDARKLQFNIEHVSAEECLKVLNDALTQPENVVREFSKYIKF
;
A
#
# COMPACT_ATOMS: atom_id res chain seq x y z
N MET A 1 25.25 12.26 -15.09
CA MET A 1 24.02 11.60 -15.57
C MET A 1 23.18 11.27 -14.34
N VAL A 2 21.95 11.78 -14.23
CA VAL A 2 21.08 11.54 -13.07
C VAL A 2 20.28 10.25 -13.33
N ARG A 3 20.29 9.30 -12.38
CA ARG A 3 19.48 8.08 -12.46
C ARG A 3 18.18 8.31 -11.72
N LEU A 4 17.05 8.16 -12.40
CA LEU A 4 15.73 8.22 -11.77
C LEU A 4 15.49 6.94 -10.96
N VAL A 5 14.91 7.10 -9.78
CA VAL A 5 14.55 6.03 -8.84
C VAL A 5 13.19 6.37 -8.25
N ILE A 6 12.30 5.39 -8.17
CA ILE A 6 11.00 5.54 -7.51
C ILE A 6 11.18 5.30 -6.03
N ARG A 7 10.59 6.17 -5.23
CA ARG A 7 10.55 6.00 -3.79
C ARG A 7 9.36 5.10 -3.43
N GLY A 8 9.65 3.86 -3.03
CA GLY A 8 8.68 2.86 -2.60
C GLY A 8 8.13 1.97 -3.71
N ARG A 9 7.29 1.00 -3.33
CA ARG A 9 6.81 -0.11 -4.17
C ARG A 9 5.63 0.23 -5.10
N VAL A 10 5.34 1.50 -5.32
CA VAL A 10 4.22 1.91 -6.19
C VAL A 10 4.72 2.05 -7.63
N SER A 11 3.96 1.48 -8.56
CA SER A 11 4.23 1.55 -9.99
C SER A 11 3.00 2.12 -10.68
N GLU A 12 3.23 3.14 -11.50
CA GLU A 12 2.21 3.88 -12.23
C GLU A 12 2.55 3.88 -13.71
N GLN A 13 1.55 4.12 -14.55
CA GLN A 13 1.76 4.21 -16.00
C GLN A 13 2.78 5.31 -16.34
N GLY A 14 3.82 4.95 -17.09
CA GLY A 14 4.90 5.82 -17.52
C GLY A 14 6.17 5.76 -16.65
N ILE A 15 6.12 5.11 -15.50
CA ILE A 15 7.28 4.98 -14.58
C ILE A 15 7.59 3.52 -14.21
N GLU A 16 6.83 2.55 -14.71
CA GLU A 16 6.91 1.13 -14.34
C GLU A 16 8.26 0.45 -14.60
N THR A 17 9.12 1.06 -15.41
CA THR A 17 10.46 0.54 -15.75
C THR A 17 11.57 1.10 -14.86
N LEU A 18 11.25 2.10 -14.03
CA LEU A 18 12.24 2.72 -13.15
C LEU A 18 12.49 1.82 -11.92
N PRO A 19 13.74 1.71 -11.46
CA PRO A 19 14.05 0.95 -10.26
C PRO A 19 13.44 1.65 -9.04
N ILE A 20 13.01 0.85 -8.07
CA ILE A 20 12.61 1.35 -6.75
C ILE A 20 13.83 1.53 -5.84
N ASP A 21 13.70 2.34 -4.79
CA ASP A 21 14.77 2.63 -3.84
C ASP A 21 15.30 1.36 -3.12
N GLU A 22 14.45 0.36 -2.91
CA GLU A 22 14.83 -0.94 -2.35
C GLU A 22 15.82 -1.73 -3.23
N GLU A 23 15.75 -1.58 -4.56
CA GLU A 23 16.60 -2.31 -5.50
C GLU A 23 18.02 -1.76 -5.56
N VAL A 24 18.20 -0.47 -5.24
CA VAL A 24 19.49 0.20 -5.32
C VAL A 24 20.29 0.12 -4.01
N THR A 25 19.65 -0.24 -2.89
CA THR A 25 20.35 -0.43 -1.62
C THR A 25 20.99 -1.82 -1.51
N THR A 26 22.17 -1.88 -0.92
CA THR A 26 22.86 -3.14 -0.60
C THR A 26 22.63 -3.59 0.85
N ASP A 27 22.10 -2.71 1.71
CA ASP A 27 21.87 -3.00 3.13
C ASP A 27 20.56 -3.77 3.34
N LYS A 28 20.64 -4.91 4.03
CA LYS A 28 19.47 -5.79 4.24
C LYS A 28 18.42 -5.15 5.14
N ILE A 29 18.82 -4.46 6.20
CA ILE A 29 17.89 -3.80 7.13
C ILE A 29 17.26 -2.58 6.45
N GLY A 30 18.05 -1.84 5.68
CA GLY A 30 17.59 -0.73 4.85
C GLY A 30 16.50 -1.15 3.86
N LYS A 31 16.61 -2.34 3.24
CA LYS A 31 15.55 -2.89 2.39
C LYS A 31 14.24 -3.10 3.14
N GLU A 32 14.30 -3.74 4.31
CA GLU A 32 13.08 -3.97 5.13
C GLU A 32 12.44 -2.64 5.58
N ILE A 33 13.26 -1.67 5.99
CA ILE A 33 12.77 -0.33 6.37
C ILE A 33 12.07 0.37 5.20
N MET A 34 12.67 0.32 4.00
CA MET A 34 12.07 0.89 2.79
C MET A 34 10.78 0.15 2.39
N ALA A 35 10.75 -1.18 2.55
CA ALA A 35 9.56 -2.01 2.34
C ALA A 35 8.42 -1.63 3.28
N MET A 36 8.69 -1.55 4.59
CA MET A 36 7.73 -1.11 5.60
C MET A 36 7.19 0.28 5.29
N ARG A 37 8.07 1.21 4.88
CA ARG A 37 7.68 2.57 4.49
C ARG A 37 6.72 2.57 3.29
N SER A 38 6.91 1.66 2.34
CA SER A 38 6.07 1.52 1.15
C SER A 38 4.68 0.95 1.43
N ALA A 39 4.45 0.35 2.60
CA ALA A 39 3.17 -0.29 2.92
C ALA A 39 1.97 0.68 2.83
N GLY A 40 2.14 1.92 3.31
CA GLY A 40 1.10 2.94 3.24
C GLY A 40 0.77 3.34 1.79
N ASP A 41 1.78 3.40 0.92
CA ASP A 41 1.61 3.75 -0.49
C ASP A 41 0.91 2.61 -1.25
N LEU A 42 1.20 1.34 -0.92
CA LEU A 42 0.57 0.16 -1.51
C LEU A 42 -0.90 -0.02 -1.11
N ILE A 43 -1.26 0.29 0.14
CA ILE A 43 -2.63 0.14 0.65
C ILE A 43 -3.50 1.36 0.29
N GLY A 44 -2.87 2.54 0.17
CA GLY A 44 -3.54 3.78 -0.21
C GLY A 44 -4.45 4.32 0.90
N ARG A 45 -5.77 4.08 0.78
CA ARG A 45 -6.81 4.58 1.70
C ARG A 45 -7.73 3.43 2.11
N PRO A 46 -7.34 2.62 3.12
CA PRO A 46 -8.09 1.43 3.49
C PRO A 46 -9.37 1.79 4.25
N TYR A 47 -10.41 0.99 4.03
CA TYR A 47 -11.65 1.03 4.80
C TYR A 47 -11.67 -0.14 5.77
N VAL A 48 -11.72 0.16 7.07
CA VAL A 48 -11.62 -0.85 8.14
C VAL A 48 -12.88 -0.78 9.01
N PRO A 49 -13.67 -1.84 9.10
CA PRO A 49 -14.84 -1.88 9.98
C PRO A 49 -14.41 -2.07 11.44
N PRO A 50 -15.31 -1.84 12.42
CA PRO A 50 -15.00 -2.00 13.83
C PRO A 50 -14.49 -3.41 14.19
N PRO A 51 -13.62 -3.53 15.22
CA PRO A 51 -13.21 -4.82 15.76
C PRO A 51 -14.44 -5.67 16.15
N GLY A 52 -14.39 -6.97 15.86
CA GLY A 52 -15.49 -7.90 16.16
C GLY A 52 -16.60 -7.99 15.10
N THR A 53 -16.45 -7.30 13.96
CA THR A 53 -17.35 -7.49 12.80
C THR A 53 -17.36 -8.95 12.36
N SER A 54 -18.54 -9.54 12.16
CA SER A 54 -18.67 -10.96 11.78
C SER A 54 -18.12 -11.24 10.39
N LEU A 55 -17.64 -12.47 10.15
CA LEU A 55 -17.08 -12.85 8.85
C LEU A 55 -18.09 -12.71 7.70
N GLU A 56 -19.37 -12.99 7.96
CA GLU A 56 -20.45 -12.79 6.99
C GLU A 56 -20.55 -11.32 6.55
N LEU A 57 -20.58 -10.39 7.52
CA LEU A 57 -20.60 -8.96 7.23
C LEU A 57 -19.33 -8.50 6.52
N MET A 58 -18.17 -9.03 6.90
CA MET A 58 -16.90 -8.74 6.22
C MET A 58 -16.96 -9.10 4.74
N THR A 59 -17.50 -10.26 4.39
CA THR A 59 -17.66 -10.69 2.99
C THR A 59 -18.56 -9.72 2.23
N VAL A 60 -19.72 -9.36 2.80
CA VAL A 60 -20.65 -8.40 2.18
C VAL A 60 -19.98 -7.05 1.94
N LEU A 61 -19.25 -6.52 2.91
CA LEU A 61 -18.58 -5.23 2.81
C LEU A 61 -17.47 -5.23 1.76
N ARG A 62 -16.64 -6.28 1.71
CA ARG A 62 -15.57 -6.42 0.71
C ARG A 62 -16.14 -6.49 -0.70
N ASP A 63 -17.16 -7.30 -0.90
CA ASP A 63 -17.82 -7.46 -2.19
C ASP A 63 -18.50 -6.16 -2.64
N ALA A 64 -19.17 -5.46 -1.72
CA ALA A 64 -19.81 -4.18 -2.00
C ALA A 64 -18.78 -3.11 -2.39
N PHE A 65 -17.66 -3.03 -1.67
CA PHE A 65 -16.57 -2.09 -1.97
C PHE A 65 -15.93 -2.38 -3.34
N ALA A 66 -15.64 -3.65 -3.63
CA ALA A 66 -15.08 -4.06 -4.91
C ALA A 66 -16.03 -3.79 -6.09
N ARG A 67 -17.36 -3.88 -5.89
CA ARG A 67 -18.35 -3.47 -6.89
C ARG A 67 -18.41 -1.96 -7.06
N ALA A 68 -18.42 -1.21 -5.95
CA ALA A 68 -18.48 0.25 -5.98
C ALA A 68 -17.31 0.86 -6.77
N THR A 69 -16.09 0.34 -6.61
CA THR A 69 -14.90 0.83 -7.36
C THR A 69 -14.98 0.61 -8.89
N LYS A 70 -15.91 -0.24 -9.35
CA LYS A 70 -16.18 -0.51 -10.77
C LYS A 70 -17.43 0.22 -11.28
N ASP A 71 -18.12 0.95 -10.42
CA ASP A 71 -19.33 1.67 -10.77
C ASP A 71 -19.04 2.78 -11.81
N PRO A 72 -19.75 2.82 -12.95
CA PRO A 72 -19.49 3.80 -14.01
C PRO A 72 -19.70 5.24 -13.57
N GLU A 73 -20.70 5.52 -12.72
CA GLU A 73 -20.98 6.87 -12.24
C GLU A 73 -19.87 7.35 -11.31
N LEU A 74 -19.45 6.49 -10.36
CA LEU A 74 -18.32 6.78 -9.48
C LEU A 74 -17.03 7.05 -10.29
N ARG A 75 -16.76 6.25 -11.33
CA ARG A 75 -15.56 6.42 -12.15
C ARG A 75 -15.59 7.70 -12.97
N GLU A 76 -16.76 8.08 -13.49
CA GLU A 76 -16.91 9.33 -14.24
C GLU A 76 -16.74 10.55 -13.32
N ASP A 77 -17.27 10.50 -12.10
CA ASP A 77 -17.05 11.55 -11.12
C ASP A 77 -15.59 11.62 -10.66
N ALA A 78 -14.95 10.48 -10.42
CA ALA A 78 -13.52 10.43 -10.13
C ALA A 78 -12.70 11.03 -11.28
N ARG A 79 -13.04 10.74 -12.53
CA ARG A 79 -12.38 11.33 -13.71
C ARG A 79 -12.52 12.86 -13.75
N LYS A 80 -13.71 13.41 -13.46
CA LYS A 80 -13.93 14.88 -13.40
C LYS A 80 -13.09 15.52 -12.29
N LEU A 81 -12.90 14.81 -11.18
CA LEU A 81 -12.09 15.24 -10.04
C LEU A 81 -10.60 14.92 -10.20
N GLN A 82 -10.18 14.31 -11.31
CA GLN A 82 -8.82 13.84 -11.56
C GLN A 82 -8.32 12.87 -10.48
N PHE A 83 -9.20 12.03 -9.95
CA PHE A 83 -8.88 10.93 -9.05
C PHE A 83 -8.78 9.60 -9.80
N ASN A 84 -7.71 8.86 -9.51
CA ASN A 84 -7.55 7.48 -9.92
C ASN A 84 -8.18 6.56 -8.87
N ILE A 85 -9.05 5.66 -9.32
CA ILE A 85 -9.60 4.60 -8.48
C ILE A 85 -8.85 3.30 -8.80
N GLU A 86 -7.95 2.94 -7.89
CA GLU A 86 -7.15 1.72 -7.93
C GLU A 86 -7.51 0.86 -6.72
N HIS A 87 -8.34 -0.15 -6.97
CA HIS A 87 -8.84 -1.00 -5.90
C HIS A 87 -7.80 -2.05 -5.49
N VAL A 88 -7.40 -2.01 -4.22
CA VAL A 88 -6.57 -3.03 -3.58
C VAL A 88 -7.47 -3.95 -2.77
N SER A 89 -7.35 -5.27 -2.96
CA SER A 89 -8.22 -6.22 -2.27
C SER A 89 -7.92 -6.30 -0.77
N ALA A 90 -8.87 -6.80 0.01
CA ALA A 90 -8.67 -6.99 1.44
C ALA A 90 -7.53 -7.97 1.74
N GLU A 91 -7.36 -8.99 0.91
CA GLU A 91 -6.29 -9.98 1.02
C GLU A 91 -4.91 -9.34 0.82
N GLU A 92 -4.74 -8.51 -0.21
CA GLU A 92 -3.47 -7.83 -0.45
C GLU A 92 -3.20 -6.78 0.64
N CYS A 93 -4.21 -6.04 1.08
CA CYS A 93 -4.09 -5.13 2.23
C CYS A 93 -3.60 -5.86 3.48
N LEU A 94 -4.19 -7.01 3.81
CA LEU A 94 -3.79 -7.80 4.98
C LEU A 94 -2.38 -8.36 4.84
N LYS A 95 -2.00 -8.81 3.64
CA LYS A 95 -0.64 -9.27 3.36
C LYS A 95 0.38 -8.16 3.59
N VAL A 96 0.16 -6.98 3.00
CA VAL A 96 1.06 -5.82 3.18
C VAL A 96 1.14 -5.39 4.64
N LEU A 97 0.01 -5.35 5.35
CA LEU A 97 0.00 -5.02 6.78
C LEU A 97 0.73 -6.06 7.62
N ASN A 98 0.51 -7.35 7.38
CA ASN A 98 1.21 -8.40 8.10
C ASN A 98 2.72 -8.32 7.86
N ASP A 99 3.15 -8.16 6.60
CA ASP A 99 4.57 -8.01 6.26
C ASP A 99 5.18 -6.78 6.95
N ALA A 100 4.47 -5.66 7.04
CA ALA A 100 4.97 -4.45 7.67
C ALA A 100 4.98 -4.53 9.21
N LEU A 101 4.00 -5.19 9.83
CA LEU A 101 3.80 -5.18 11.28
C LEU A 101 4.46 -6.37 12.00
N THR A 102 4.87 -7.42 11.29
CA THR A 102 5.48 -8.64 11.86
C THR A 102 7.02 -8.66 11.76
N GLN A 103 7.63 -7.48 11.69
CA GLN A 103 9.05 -7.31 11.46
C GLN A 103 9.90 -7.72 12.69
N PRO A 104 11.11 -8.29 12.49
CA PRO A 104 12.01 -8.63 13.58
C PRO A 104 12.38 -7.43 14.46
N GLU A 105 12.64 -7.67 15.76
CA GLU A 105 12.91 -6.60 16.73
C GLU A 105 14.07 -5.69 16.32
N ASN A 106 15.12 -6.23 15.69
CA ASN A 106 16.25 -5.44 15.22
C ASN A 106 15.86 -4.47 14.10
N VAL A 107 14.90 -4.83 13.24
CA VAL A 107 14.38 -3.97 12.17
C VAL A 107 13.50 -2.88 12.77
N VAL A 108 12.58 -3.25 13.67
CA VAL A 108 11.70 -2.30 14.37
C VAL A 108 12.51 -1.25 15.12
N ARG A 109 13.52 -1.69 15.90
CA ARG A 109 14.41 -0.79 16.64
C ARG A 109 15.16 0.18 15.73
N GLU A 110 15.56 -0.27 14.53
CA GLU A 110 16.24 0.60 13.57
C GLU A 110 15.25 1.59 12.93
N PHE A 111 14.08 1.12 12.51
CA PHE A 111 13.00 1.93 11.93
C PHE A 111 12.59 3.10 12.85
N SER A 112 12.42 2.84 14.15
CA SER A 112 12.01 3.84 15.14
C SER A 112 13.02 4.98 15.34
N LYS A 113 14.26 4.86 14.87
CA LYS A 113 15.22 5.98 14.90
C LYS A 113 14.85 7.07 13.91
N TYR A 114 14.23 6.69 12.79
CA TYR A 114 13.98 7.56 11.64
C TYR A 114 12.54 8.06 11.56
N ILE A 115 11.58 7.26 12.04
CA ILE A 115 10.15 7.60 11.99
C ILE A 115 9.69 7.96 13.40
N LYS A 116 9.35 9.24 13.59
CA LYS A 116 8.78 9.79 14.83
C LYS A 116 7.40 10.35 14.51
N PHE A 117 6.43 10.06 15.36
CA PHE A 117 5.08 10.63 15.32
C PHE A 117 4.92 11.67 16.42
#